data_AF-A0A960SDV3-F1
#
_entry.id   AF-A0A960SDV3-F1
#
_cell.length_a   1.000
_cell.length_b   1.000
_cell.length_c   1.000
_cell.angle_alpha   90.00
_cell.angle_beta   90.00
_cell.angle_gamma   90.00
#
_symmetry.space_group_name_H-M   'P 1'
#
loop_
_entity.id
_entity.type
_entity.pdbx_description
1 polymer ?
#
loop_
_entity_poly.entity_id
_entity_poly.type
_entity_poly.pdbx_seq_one_letter_code
_entity_poly.pdbx_strand_id
1 'polypeptide(L)'
;MAKQLIFCSVPHGLQPGRSGYCLAAGHNDLPGSLIRQLEQETSVFPPNEKEDHPAKHEIRKTGGISWHVFSRQTTGIKDYTGRSSGLTHVIVERLDDFPEGLDPKTVLWSFKSWVTVIPEAPRAFGPAEEISLGSMTRKRVITFAGDGAETTSGAAKGREKGFNLDRNAGRSQPRPRPRSGIYWDGRRRRRRLPFIIGLGLVIAVCAAYFFF
;
A
#
# COMPACT_ATOMS: atom_id res chain seq x y z
N MET A 1 -11.83 -15.71 -1.04
CA MET A 1 -11.63 -15.42 0.40
C MET A 1 -10.21 -14.94 0.52
N ALA A 2 -10.02 -13.76 1.12
CA ALA A 2 -8.76 -13.07 0.98
C ALA A 2 -7.75 -13.58 2.00
N LYS A 3 -6.55 -13.85 1.52
CA LYS A 3 -5.47 -14.45 2.30
C LYS A 3 -4.55 -13.38 2.83
N GLN A 4 -3.93 -13.68 3.96
CA GLN A 4 -3.03 -12.76 4.66
C GLN A 4 -1.58 -13.24 4.62
N LEU A 5 -0.65 -12.29 4.57
CA LEU A 5 0.79 -12.45 4.70
C LEU A 5 1.36 -11.32 5.57
N ILE A 6 2.36 -11.63 6.39
CA ILE A 6 3.06 -10.68 7.25
C ILE A 6 4.55 -10.82 7.01
N PHE A 7 5.16 -9.75 6.53
CA PHE A 7 6.60 -9.63 6.32
C PHE A 7 7.21 -8.74 7.39
N CYS A 8 8.25 -9.21 8.07
CA CYS A 8 9.01 -8.41 9.04
C CYS A 8 10.37 -9.04 9.30
N SER A 9 11.21 -8.32 10.04
CA SER A 9 12.51 -8.81 10.49
C SER A 9 12.36 -9.79 11.66
N VAL A 10 12.66 -11.07 11.41
CA VAL A 10 12.58 -12.15 12.41
C VAL A 10 13.85 -13.01 12.42
N PRO A 11 14.21 -13.65 13.55
CA PRO A 11 15.39 -14.51 13.64
C PRO A 11 15.24 -15.78 12.78
N HIS A 12 14.01 -16.30 12.70
CA HIS A 12 13.62 -17.41 11.85
C HIS A 12 12.34 -17.00 11.12
N GLY A 13 12.28 -17.21 9.81
CA GLY A 13 11.07 -17.02 9.01
C GLY A 13 10.18 -18.26 9.00
N LEU A 14 8.99 -18.11 8.42
CA LEU A 14 8.05 -19.23 8.22
C LEU A 14 8.64 -20.30 7.30
N GLN A 15 9.49 -19.90 6.35
CA GLN A 15 10.24 -20.81 5.48
C GLN A 15 11.57 -21.21 6.15
N PRO A 16 11.92 -22.51 6.17
CA PRO A 16 13.17 -22.99 6.76
C PRO A 16 14.41 -22.30 6.15
N GLY A 17 15.35 -21.91 7.01
CA GLY A 17 16.60 -21.27 6.61
C GLY A 17 16.47 -19.79 6.20
N ARG A 18 15.29 -19.18 6.32
CA ARG A 18 15.09 -17.74 6.09
C ARG A 18 15.22 -16.97 7.41
N SER A 19 15.87 -15.82 7.35
CA SER A 19 16.06 -14.90 8.48
C SER A 19 16.17 -13.46 7.98
N GLY A 20 16.06 -12.49 8.89
CA GLY A 20 15.99 -11.08 8.52
C GLY A 20 14.58 -10.72 8.05
N TYR A 21 14.46 -9.76 7.12
CA TYR A 21 13.17 -9.35 6.59
C TYR A 21 12.61 -10.44 5.68
N CYS A 22 11.66 -11.22 6.19
CA CYS A 22 11.08 -12.36 5.50
C CYS A 22 9.62 -12.59 5.92
N LEU A 23 8.98 -13.60 5.32
CA LEU A 23 7.62 -14.00 5.70
C LEU A 23 7.64 -14.57 7.13
N ALA A 24 7.03 -13.86 8.07
CA ALA A 24 6.91 -14.29 9.46
C ALA A 24 5.61 -15.05 9.70
N ALA A 25 4.49 -14.59 9.12
CA ALA A 25 3.23 -15.33 9.21
C ALA A 25 2.45 -15.23 7.90
N GLY A 26 1.71 -16.27 7.53
CA GLY A 26 1.02 -16.28 6.25
C GLY A 26 0.24 -17.55 5.96
N HIS A 27 -0.65 -17.50 4.96
CA HIS A 27 -1.30 -18.70 4.43
C HIS A 27 -0.32 -19.46 3.51
N ASN A 28 -0.33 -20.80 3.61
CA ASN A 28 0.61 -21.67 2.88
C ASN A 28 0.17 -21.99 1.45
N ASP A 29 -1.05 -21.63 1.07
CA ASP A 29 -1.68 -22.00 -0.20
C ASP A 29 -1.54 -20.90 -1.28
N LEU A 30 -0.59 -19.99 -1.08
CA LEU A 30 -0.21 -18.96 -2.04
C LEU A 30 1.01 -19.42 -2.85
N PRO A 31 1.09 -19.08 -4.16
CA PRO A 31 2.24 -19.42 -4.96
C PRO A 31 3.54 -18.84 -4.38
N GLY A 32 4.58 -19.67 -4.21
CA GLY A 32 5.86 -19.21 -3.68
C GLY A 32 6.51 -18.09 -4.51
N SER A 33 6.24 -18.04 -5.81
CA SER A 33 6.67 -16.94 -6.70
C SER A 33 6.02 -15.61 -6.35
N LEU A 34 4.73 -15.60 -5.96
CA LEU A 34 4.02 -14.40 -5.52
C LEU A 34 4.59 -13.93 -4.18
N ILE A 35 4.75 -14.84 -3.21
CA ILE A 35 5.33 -14.53 -1.90
C ILE A 35 6.70 -13.90 -2.05
N ARG A 36 7.58 -14.48 -2.88
CA ARG A 36 8.94 -13.98 -3.09
C ARG A 36 8.96 -12.59 -3.74
N GLN A 37 8.09 -12.32 -4.69
CA GLN A 37 7.97 -10.98 -5.29
C GLN A 37 7.51 -9.94 -4.27
N LEU A 38 6.46 -10.26 -3.51
CA LEU A 38 5.94 -9.38 -2.47
C LEU A 38 7.00 -9.10 -1.40
N GLU A 39 7.72 -10.12 -0.95
CA GLU A 39 8.82 -9.97 0.01
C GLU A 39 9.91 -9.02 -0.50
N GLN A 40 10.33 -9.18 -1.76
CA GLN A 40 11.36 -8.32 -2.36
C GLN A 40 10.94 -6.86 -2.39
N GLU A 41 9.69 -6.57 -2.74
CA GLU A 41 9.21 -5.19 -2.86
C GLU A 41 8.95 -4.53 -1.52
N THR A 42 8.44 -5.28 -0.55
CA THR A 42 8.18 -4.75 0.79
C THR A 42 9.47 -4.59 1.59
N SER A 43 10.54 -5.32 1.24
CA SER A 43 11.87 -5.18 1.84
C SER A 43 12.59 -3.88 1.45
N VAL A 44 12.20 -3.22 0.35
CA VAL A 44 12.81 -1.94 -0.08
C VAL A 44 12.22 -0.80 0.76
N PHE A 45 12.82 -0.60 1.92
CA PHE A 45 12.41 0.40 2.91
C PHE A 45 12.94 1.80 2.55
N PRO A 46 12.10 2.85 2.49
CA PRO A 46 12.58 4.22 2.57
C PRO A 46 12.88 4.57 4.05
N PRO A 47 14.08 5.11 4.38
CA PRO A 47 14.61 5.26 5.74
C PRO A 47 13.92 6.32 6.63
N ASN A 48 12.70 6.75 6.32
CA ASN A 48 12.03 7.79 7.09
C ASN A 48 11.20 7.18 8.23
N GLU A 49 11.83 7.10 9.40
CA GLU A 49 11.42 6.38 10.61
C GLU A 49 10.18 6.91 11.37
N LYS A 50 9.33 7.77 10.79
CA LYS A 50 8.31 8.49 11.58
C LYS A 50 6.87 8.45 11.06
N GLU A 51 6.61 7.82 9.94
CA GLU A 51 5.23 7.73 9.43
C GLU A 51 4.85 6.28 9.13
N ASP A 52 3.69 5.90 9.67
CA ASP A 52 2.92 4.76 9.15
C ASP A 52 2.58 5.05 7.69
N HIS A 53 2.96 4.16 6.78
CA HIS A 53 2.60 4.34 5.39
C HIS A 53 1.11 4.05 5.19
N PRO A 54 0.38 4.87 4.41
CA PRO A 54 -1.01 4.60 4.11
C PRO A 54 -1.13 3.25 3.41
N ALA A 55 -2.20 2.53 3.70
CA ALA A 55 -2.47 1.26 3.03
C ALA A 55 -2.62 1.50 1.51
N LYS A 56 -1.91 0.70 0.70
CA LYS A 56 -1.88 0.77 -0.76
C LYS A 56 -2.60 -0.43 -1.39
N HIS A 57 -3.15 -0.22 -2.58
CA HIS A 57 -3.72 -1.27 -3.43
C HIS A 57 -2.97 -1.31 -4.77
N GLU A 58 -2.64 -2.51 -5.22
CA GLU A 58 -2.10 -2.75 -6.55
C GLU A 58 -2.67 -4.05 -7.15
N ILE A 59 -2.59 -4.18 -8.47
CA ILE A 59 -2.89 -5.43 -9.17
C ILE A 59 -1.56 -6.05 -9.58
N ARG A 60 -1.33 -7.30 -9.17
CA ARG A 60 -0.10 -8.03 -9.47
C ARG A 60 -0.38 -9.24 -10.34
N LYS A 61 0.42 -9.42 -11.40
CA LYS A 61 0.37 -10.62 -12.24
C LYS A 61 1.54 -11.55 -11.94
N THR A 62 1.23 -12.78 -11.56
CA THR A 62 2.23 -13.83 -11.24
C THR A 62 1.76 -15.16 -11.79
N GLY A 63 2.57 -15.80 -12.63
CA GLY A 63 2.25 -17.11 -13.20
C GLY A 63 0.96 -17.12 -14.05
N GLY A 64 0.66 -16.02 -14.73
CA GLY A 64 -0.56 -15.87 -15.53
C GLY A 64 -1.81 -15.46 -14.74
N ILE A 65 -1.79 -15.57 -13.40
CA ILE A 65 -2.89 -15.18 -12.52
C ILE A 65 -2.69 -13.74 -12.05
N SER A 66 -3.76 -12.96 -12.06
CA SER A 66 -3.80 -11.60 -11.51
C SER A 66 -4.36 -11.61 -10.08
N TRP A 67 -3.78 -10.77 -9.23
CA TRP A 67 -4.08 -10.69 -7.80
C TRP A 67 -4.35 -9.25 -7.41
N HIS A 68 -5.40 -9.02 -6.62
CA HIS A 68 -5.52 -7.82 -5.81
C HIS A 68 -4.55 -7.95 -4.63
N VAL A 69 -3.68 -6.96 -4.47
CA VAL A 69 -2.75 -6.89 -3.35
C VAL A 69 -3.04 -5.61 -2.59
N PHE A 70 -3.43 -5.75 -1.33
CA PHE A 70 -3.57 -4.66 -0.38
C PHE A 70 -2.45 -4.77 0.62
N SER A 71 -1.72 -3.69 0.89
CA SER A 71 -0.64 -3.75 1.86
C SER A 71 -0.56 -2.50 2.69
N ARG A 72 -0.24 -2.65 3.96
CA ARG A 72 0.08 -1.55 4.87
C ARG A 72 1.41 -1.83 5.54
N GLN A 73 2.23 -0.79 5.63
CA GLN A 73 3.51 -0.87 6.33
C GLN A 73 3.45 -0.05 7.62
N THR A 74 3.86 -0.67 8.70
CA THR A 74 4.04 -0.04 10.01
C THR A 74 5.54 0.12 10.25
N THR A 75 5.96 1.32 10.64
CA THR A 75 7.37 1.68 10.83
C THR A 75 7.67 1.90 12.31
N GLY A 76 8.96 1.95 12.68
CA GLY A 76 9.37 2.24 14.05
C GLY A 76 9.22 1.08 15.04
N ILE A 77 8.92 -0.13 14.57
CA ILE A 77 8.86 -1.33 15.43
C ILE A 77 10.28 -1.85 15.64
N LYS A 78 10.65 -2.12 16.88
CA LYS A 78 11.93 -2.75 17.19
C LYS A 78 11.92 -4.22 16.78
N ASP A 79 12.88 -4.63 15.96
CA ASP A 79 13.08 -6.04 15.62
C ASP A 79 13.84 -6.79 16.73
N TYR A 80 14.08 -8.08 16.49
CA TYR A 80 14.85 -8.96 17.37
C TYR A 80 16.32 -8.54 17.58
N THR A 81 16.85 -7.63 16.75
CA THR A 81 18.19 -7.05 16.91
C THR A 81 18.17 -5.73 17.68
N GLY A 82 16.99 -5.22 18.04
CA GLY A 82 16.79 -3.93 18.68
C GLY A 82 16.84 -2.73 17.72
N ARG A 83 16.90 -2.98 16.39
CA ARG A 83 16.90 -1.93 15.37
C ARG A 83 15.47 -1.55 14.98
N SER A 84 15.29 -0.32 14.52
CA SER A 84 14.05 0.11 13.86
C SER A 84 13.84 -0.73 12.60
N SER A 85 12.69 -1.38 12.51
CA SER A 85 12.31 -2.23 11.40
C SER A 85 10.89 -1.89 10.93
N GLY A 86 10.61 -2.29 9.69
CA GLY A 86 9.26 -2.25 9.15
C GLY A 86 8.55 -3.60 9.36
N LEU A 87 7.25 -3.53 9.66
CA LEU A 87 6.33 -4.64 9.49
C LEU A 87 5.43 -4.33 8.29
N THR A 88 5.18 -5.30 7.44
CA THR A 88 4.26 -5.16 6.32
C THR A 88 3.21 -6.25 6.37
N HIS A 89 1.96 -5.83 6.53
CA HIS A 89 0.80 -6.69 6.44
C HIS A 89 0.22 -6.60 5.03
N VAL A 90 0.09 -7.75 4.37
CA VAL A 90 -0.41 -7.87 3.01
C VAL A 90 -1.64 -8.77 3.00
N ILE A 91 -2.67 -8.33 2.30
CA ILE A 91 -3.89 -9.08 2.00
C ILE A 91 -3.94 -9.30 0.50
N VAL A 92 -4.16 -10.54 0.08
CA VAL A 92 -4.22 -10.91 -1.32
C VAL A 92 -5.52 -11.64 -1.63
N GLU A 93 -6.12 -11.32 -2.76
CA GLU A 93 -7.28 -12.01 -3.32
C GLU A 93 -7.05 -12.17 -4.82
N ARG A 94 -7.52 -13.27 -5.41
CA ARG A 94 -7.44 -13.41 -6.87
C ARG A 94 -8.34 -12.38 -7.54
N LEU A 95 -7.92 -11.89 -8.71
CA LEU A 95 -8.73 -10.95 -9.50
C LEU A 95 -10.10 -11.54 -9.83
N ASP A 96 -10.14 -12.83 -10.19
CA ASP A 96 -11.38 -13.53 -10.58
C ASP A 96 -12.32 -13.78 -9.40
N ASP A 97 -11.78 -13.88 -8.18
CA ASP A 97 -12.53 -14.20 -6.95
C ASP A 97 -12.90 -12.94 -6.15
N PHE A 98 -12.58 -11.75 -6.68
CA PHE A 98 -12.84 -10.49 -6.00
C PHE A 98 -14.34 -10.14 -6.06
N PRO A 99 -14.97 -9.70 -4.94
CA PRO A 99 -16.40 -9.44 -4.91
C PRO A 99 -16.85 -8.40 -5.96
N GLU A 100 -17.83 -8.76 -6.78
CA GLU A 100 -18.39 -7.85 -7.77
C GLU A 100 -18.99 -6.59 -7.12
N GLY A 101 -18.71 -5.43 -7.72
CA GLY A 101 -19.21 -4.14 -7.24
C GLY A 101 -18.50 -3.59 -5.99
N LEU A 102 -17.55 -4.32 -5.41
CA LEU A 102 -16.68 -3.80 -4.36
C LEU A 102 -15.56 -2.95 -4.97
N ASP A 103 -15.38 -1.72 -4.49
CA ASP A 103 -14.24 -0.88 -4.88
C ASP A 103 -13.02 -1.25 -4.00
N PRO A 104 -11.84 -1.57 -4.57
CA PRO A 104 -10.62 -1.77 -3.79
C PRO A 104 -10.31 -0.67 -2.77
N LYS A 105 -10.68 0.58 -3.04
CA LYS A 105 -10.52 1.68 -2.06
C LYS A 105 -11.42 1.52 -0.84
N THR A 106 -12.59 0.91 -1.00
CA THR A 106 -13.50 0.59 0.11
C THR A 106 -12.87 -0.44 1.04
N VAL A 107 -12.17 -1.44 0.49
CA VAL A 107 -11.41 -2.42 1.30
C VAL A 107 -10.36 -1.69 2.13
N LEU A 108 -9.53 -0.84 1.52
CA LEU A 108 -8.50 -0.08 2.22
C LEU A 108 -9.07 0.82 3.34
N TRP A 109 -10.21 1.47 3.10
CA TRP A 109 -10.84 2.34 4.09
C TRP A 109 -11.42 1.52 5.25
N SER A 110 -12.20 0.49 4.93
CA SER A 110 -13.00 -0.28 5.88
C SER A 110 -12.17 -1.26 6.70
N PHE A 111 -11.05 -1.75 6.17
CA PHE A 111 -10.20 -2.68 6.90
C PHE A 111 -9.42 -1.97 8.03
N LYS A 112 -9.76 -2.29 9.28
CA LYS A 112 -9.13 -1.69 10.48
C LYS A 112 -8.16 -2.63 11.18
N SER A 113 -8.29 -3.93 10.99
CA SER A 113 -7.51 -4.98 11.68
C SER A 113 -6.13 -5.20 11.06
N TRP A 114 -5.45 -4.11 10.66
CA TRP A 114 -4.08 -4.19 10.18
C TRP A 114 -3.16 -4.58 11.32
N VAL A 115 -2.23 -5.51 11.06
CA VAL A 115 -1.24 -5.93 12.06
C VAL A 115 -0.20 -4.82 12.25
N THR A 116 0.07 -4.48 13.51
CA THR A 116 1.04 -3.45 13.91
C THR A 116 2.12 -4.00 14.86
N VAL A 117 2.06 -5.28 15.21
CA VAL A 117 2.98 -5.93 16.14
C VAL A 117 3.64 -7.12 15.46
N ILE A 118 4.95 -7.27 15.65
CA ILE A 118 5.71 -8.42 15.14
C ILE A 118 5.22 -9.69 15.83
N PRO A 119 4.91 -10.76 15.09
CA PRO A 119 4.53 -12.04 15.68
C PRO A 119 5.68 -12.62 16.52
N GLU A 120 5.38 -13.19 17.69
CA GLU A 120 6.40 -13.79 18.58
C GLU A 120 7.15 -14.96 17.93
N ALA A 121 6.45 -15.76 17.13
CA ALA A 121 7.01 -16.89 16.42
C ALA A 121 6.43 -16.98 15.01
N PRO A 122 7.19 -17.51 14.04
CA PRO A 122 6.67 -17.73 12.71
C PRO A 122 5.53 -18.75 12.72
N ARG A 123 4.43 -18.44 12.04
CA ARG A 123 3.25 -19.32 12.02
C ARG A 123 2.50 -19.28 10.71
N ALA A 124 1.94 -20.43 10.34
CA ALA A 124 0.98 -20.48 9.25
C ALA A 124 -0.39 -20.01 9.74
N PHE A 125 -1.10 -19.26 8.89
CA PHE A 125 -2.49 -18.93 9.14
C PHE A 125 -3.41 -20.08 8.76
N GLY A 126 -4.43 -20.31 9.59
CA GLY A 126 -5.48 -21.26 9.31
C GLY A 126 -6.63 -20.64 8.51
N PRO A 127 -7.57 -21.46 8.00
CA PRO A 127 -8.72 -20.96 7.21
C PRO A 127 -9.65 -20.03 8.00
N ALA A 128 -9.66 -20.11 9.33
CA ALA A 128 -10.40 -19.19 10.19
C ALA A 128 -9.83 -17.75 10.20
N GLU A 129 -8.60 -17.57 9.73
CA GLU A 129 -7.93 -16.28 9.62
C GLU A 129 -8.01 -15.71 8.19
N GLU A 130 -8.85 -16.29 7.32
CA GLU A 130 -9.17 -15.69 6.03
C GLU A 130 -10.07 -14.46 6.20
N ILE A 131 -9.90 -13.48 5.31
CA ILE A 131 -10.66 -12.24 5.33
C ILE A 131 -11.80 -12.32 4.32
N SER A 132 -13.03 -12.21 4.84
CA SER A 132 -14.22 -12.05 4.03
C SER A 132 -14.33 -10.64 3.48
N LEU A 133 -13.91 -10.41 2.23
CA LEU A 133 -14.05 -9.10 1.58
C LEU A 133 -15.51 -8.73 1.24
N GLY A 134 -16.36 -9.73 1.01
CA GLY A 134 -17.76 -9.52 0.65
C GLY A 134 -18.62 -8.84 1.74
N SER A 135 -18.18 -8.85 2.99
CA SER A 135 -18.85 -8.12 4.08
C SER A 135 -18.48 -6.64 4.14
N MET A 136 -17.47 -6.20 3.37
CA MET A 136 -16.96 -4.82 3.38
C MET A 136 -17.74 -3.92 2.42
N THR A 137 -19.05 -3.81 2.59
CA THR A 137 -19.87 -2.99 1.69
C THR A 137 -19.75 -1.51 2.07
N ARG A 138 -19.47 -0.65 1.08
CA ARG A 138 -19.64 0.80 1.24
C ARG A 138 -21.13 1.03 1.51
N LYS A 139 -21.48 1.70 2.62
CA LYS A 139 -22.86 2.20 2.81
C LYS A 139 -23.21 2.99 1.54
N ARG A 140 -24.19 2.50 0.75
CA ARG A 140 -24.62 3.22 -0.46
C ARG A 140 -24.99 4.63 0.00
N VAL A 141 -24.34 5.63 -0.60
CA VAL A 141 -24.82 7.00 -0.49
C VAL A 141 -26.20 6.96 -1.13
N ILE A 142 -27.26 7.03 -0.32
CA ILE A 142 -28.62 7.19 -0.80
C ILE A 142 -28.63 8.58 -1.41
N THR A 143 -28.51 8.65 -2.74
CA THR A 143 -28.87 9.86 -3.46
C THR A 143 -30.37 10.00 -3.27
N PHE A 144 -30.80 10.93 -2.44
CA PHE A 144 -32.18 11.37 -2.44
C PHE A 144 -32.46 11.91 -3.84
N ALA A 145 -33.15 11.12 -4.67
CA ALA A 145 -33.82 11.65 -5.84
C ALA A 145 -34.84 12.65 -5.28
N GLY A 146 -34.65 13.93 -5.60
CA GLY A 146 -35.61 14.97 -5.23
C GLY A 146 -36.99 14.55 -5.73
N ASP A 147 -37.94 14.52 -4.80
CA ASP A 147 -39.33 14.20 -5.05
C ASP A 147 -39.86 15.01 -6.24
N GLY A 148 -40.60 14.32 -7.10
CA GLY A 148 -41.28 14.90 -8.23
C GLY A 148 -42.26 15.97 -7.78
N ALA A 149 -42.16 17.15 -8.39
CA ALA A 149 -43.26 18.10 -8.38
C ALA A 149 -44.39 17.52 -9.25
N GLU A 150 -45.46 17.12 -8.58
CA GLU A 150 -46.73 16.70 -9.16
C GLU A 150 -47.27 17.77 -10.12
N THR A 151 -47.65 17.30 -11.30
CA THR A 151 -48.57 17.97 -12.21
C THR A 151 -49.92 18.17 -11.53
N THR A 152 -50.31 19.41 -11.30
CA THR A 152 -51.72 19.77 -11.10
C THR A 152 -52.12 20.84 -12.12
N SER A 153 -53.11 20.46 -12.94
CA SER A 153 -53.82 21.29 -13.90
C SER A 153 -54.63 22.38 -13.21
N GLY A 154 -54.52 23.62 -13.70
CA GLY A 154 -55.39 24.72 -13.30
C GLY A 154 -55.31 25.87 -14.32
N ALA A 155 -56.36 26.00 -15.13
CA ALA A 155 -56.50 27.01 -16.17
C ALA A 155 -56.68 28.43 -15.59
N ALA A 156 -55.92 29.42 -16.08
CA ALA A 156 -56.30 30.84 -16.04
C ALA A 156 -55.51 31.68 -17.06
N LYS A 157 -56.13 31.92 -18.23
CA LYS A 157 -56.35 33.22 -18.89
C LYS A 157 -55.34 34.35 -18.62
N GLY A 158 -54.65 34.83 -19.65
CA GLY A 158 -54.28 36.25 -19.74
C GLY A 158 -52.97 36.63 -20.42
N ARG A 159 -53.10 37.15 -21.65
CA ARG A 159 -52.56 38.44 -22.11
C ARG A 159 -51.07 38.56 -22.52
N GLU A 160 -50.93 38.69 -23.84
CA GLU A 160 -49.96 39.45 -24.65
C GLU A 160 -48.77 40.18 -23.99
N LYS A 161 -47.61 40.02 -24.67
CA LYS A 161 -46.67 41.04 -25.20
C LYS A 161 -45.27 40.42 -25.07
N GLY A 162 -44.63 39.98 -26.15
CA GLY A 162 -44.10 40.84 -27.20
C GLY A 162 -42.59 41.00 -26.97
N PHE A 163 -41.84 41.06 -28.07
CA PHE A 163 -40.50 41.67 -28.18
C PHE A 163 -39.23 40.77 -28.17
N ASN A 164 -38.80 40.51 -29.42
CA ASN A 164 -37.47 40.61 -30.01
C ASN A 164 -36.35 39.59 -29.73
N LEU A 165 -36.04 38.86 -30.81
CA LEU A 165 -34.69 38.54 -31.25
C LEU A 165 -33.89 39.83 -31.48
N ASP A 166 -32.70 39.93 -30.91
CA ASP A 166 -31.47 40.09 -31.69
C ASP A 166 -30.21 40.08 -30.81
N ARG A 167 -29.13 39.49 -31.36
CA ARG A 167 -27.68 39.80 -31.22
C ARG A 167 -27.16 40.15 -29.80
N ASN A 168 -26.06 39.58 -29.31
CA ASN A 168 -24.73 39.71 -29.89
C ASN A 168 -23.67 39.02 -29.01
N ALA A 169 -22.60 38.57 -29.67
CA ALA A 169 -21.21 38.58 -29.25
C ALA A 169 -20.79 38.14 -27.82
N GLY A 170 -20.17 36.95 -27.77
CA GLY A 170 -18.73 36.87 -27.48
C GLY A 170 -18.27 37.01 -26.04
N ARG A 171 -17.83 35.89 -25.45
CA ARG A 171 -16.50 35.70 -24.85
C ARG A 171 -16.44 34.36 -24.10
N SER A 172 -15.93 33.36 -24.78
CA SER A 172 -15.32 32.18 -24.17
C SER A 172 -14.06 32.62 -23.41
N GLN A 173 -14.06 32.54 -22.08
CA GLN A 173 -12.83 32.63 -21.30
C GLN A 173 -12.18 31.25 -21.20
N PRO A 174 -10.92 31.05 -21.65
CA PRO A 174 -10.18 29.83 -21.36
C PRO A 174 -9.59 29.88 -19.94
N ARG A 175 -9.79 28.80 -19.19
CA ARG A 175 -9.19 28.58 -17.86
C ARG A 175 -7.66 28.52 -17.96
N PRO A 176 -6.92 29.06 -16.96
CA PRO A 176 -5.46 29.06 -16.99
C PRO A 176 -4.88 27.65 -16.80
N ARG A 177 -3.88 27.32 -17.64
CA ARG A 177 -3.03 26.13 -17.50
C ARG A 177 -2.04 26.33 -16.33
N PRO A 178 -1.79 25.33 -15.47
CA PRO A 178 -0.60 25.34 -14.65
C PRO A 178 0.63 25.12 -15.54
N ARG A 179 1.56 26.07 -15.49
CA ARG A 179 2.84 26.10 -16.19
C ARG A 179 3.86 25.25 -15.42
N SER A 180 4.64 24.46 -16.17
CA SER A 180 6.06 24.09 -15.95
C SER A 180 6.50 23.72 -14.53
N GLY A 181 6.98 22.51 -14.26
CA GLY A 181 8.10 21.91 -14.96
C GLY A 181 9.28 21.87 -13.98
N ILE A 182 9.51 20.72 -13.36
CA ILE A 182 10.79 20.40 -12.72
C ILE A 182 11.31 19.17 -13.44
N TYR A 183 12.21 19.47 -14.37
CA TYR A 183 13.05 18.54 -15.09
C TYR A 183 14.21 18.15 -14.17
N TRP A 184 14.30 16.87 -13.80
CA TRP A 184 15.53 16.32 -13.21
C TRP A 184 16.31 15.62 -14.31
N ASP A 185 17.29 16.33 -14.86
CA ASP A 185 18.45 15.75 -15.56
C ASP A 185 19.70 16.19 -14.79
N GLY A 186 20.72 15.34 -14.76
CA GLY A 186 22.01 15.74 -14.22
C GLY A 186 22.76 14.68 -13.42
N ARG A 187 23.02 13.54 -14.07
CA ARG A 187 24.34 12.86 -14.07
C ARG A 187 25.41 13.27 -13.03
N ARG A 188 25.98 12.22 -12.44
CA ARG A 188 27.35 12.08 -11.86
C ARG A 188 27.57 12.65 -10.45
N ARG A 189 27.91 11.74 -9.54
CA ARG A 189 29.30 11.53 -9.12
C ARG A 189 29.46 10.12 -8.52
N ARG A 190 30.06 9.22 -9.31
CA ARG A 190 30.82 8.10 -8.74
C ARG A 190 31.95 8.72 -7.92
N ARG A 191 31.94 8.56 -6.59
CA ARG A 191 33.17 8.63 -5.80
C ARG A 191 33.56 7.21 -5.42
N ARG A 192 34.64 6.79 -6.06
CA ARG A 192 35.43 5.61 -5.76
C ARG A 192 36.34 5.91 -4.56
N LEU A 193 36.44 4.92 -3.67
CA LEU A 193 37.56 4.59 -2.75
C LEU A 193 37.83 5.50 -1.53
N PRO A 194 38.52 5.00 -0.46
CA PRO A 194 39.23 3.70 -0.39
C PRO A 194 38.88 2.78 0.80
N PHE A 195 39.15 1.50 0.52
CA PHE A 195 39.54 0.42 1.43
C PHE A 195 40.76 0.85 2.28
N ILE A 196 40.98 0.13 3.40
CA ILE A 196 42.16 0.16 4.30
C ILE A 196 42.06 1.22 5.41
N ILE A 197 41.77 0.77 6.64
CA ILE A 197 42.63 0.84 7.85
C ILE A 197 41.77 0.27 9.00
N GLY A 198 42.27 -0.79 9.64
CA GLY A 198 41.58 -1.50 10.73
C GLY A 198 42.28 -2.80 11.12
N LEU A 199 43.23 -3.26 10.31
CA LEU A 199 44.24 -4.28 10.66
C LEU A 199 45.39 -3.67 11.51
N GLY A 200 45.06 -2.78 12.44
CA GLY A 200 46.03 -2.09 13.32
C GLY A 200 45.83 -2.39 14.81
N LEU A 201 44.70 -3.01 15.19
CA LEU A 201 44.38 -3.26 16.60
C LEU A 201 44.79 -4.66 17.09
N VAL A 202 45.19 -5.57 16.19
CA VAL A 202 45.52 -6.97 16.53
C VAL A 202 47.00 -7.16 16.88
N ILE A 203 47.89 -6.28 16.42
CA ILE A 203 49.34 -6.39 16.70
C ILE A 203 49.70 -5.78 18.08
N ALA A 204 48.94 -4.81 18.58
CA ALA A 204 49.20 -4.20 19.88
C ALA A 204 48.82 -5.11 21.08
N VAL A 205 47.90 -6.06 20.90
CA VAL A 205 47.48 -6.98 21.97
C VAL A 205 48.41 -8.19 22.10
N CYS A 206 49.11 -8.59 21.02
CA CYS A 206 50.07 -9.71 21.09
C CYS A 206 51.40 -9.34 21.75
N ALA A 207 51.80 -8.06 21.76
CA ALA A 207 53.04 -7.64 22.41
C ALA A 207 52.93 -7.53 23.96
N ALA A 208 51.72 -7.47 24.51
CA ALA A 208 51.51 -7.35 25.95
C ALA A 208 51.45 -8.70 26.69
N TYR A 209 51.31 -9.82 25.98
CA TYR A 209 51.20 -11.17 26.57
C TYR A 209 52.50 -11.98 26.56
N PHE A 210 53.59 -11.43 26.05
CA PHE A 210 54.88 -12.15 25.95
C PHE A 210 55.93 -11.71 26.99
N PHE A 211 55.55 -10.88 27.97
CA PHE A 211 56.46 -10.34 28.99
C PHE A 211 55.94 -10.39 30.43
N PHE A 212 55.08 -11.36 30.75
CA PHE A 212 54.78 -11.74 32.13
C PHE A 212 54.71 -13.25 32.29
#